data_AF-Q4CKB8-F1
#
_entry.id   AF-Q4CKB8-F1
#
_cell.length_a   1.000
_cell.length_b   1.000
_cell.length_c   1.000
_cell.angle_alpha   90.00
_cell.angle_beta   90.00
_cell.angle_gamma   90.00
#
_symmetry.space_group_name_H-M   'P 1'
#
loop_
_entity.id
_entity.type
_entity.pdbx_description
1 polymer ?
#
loop_
_entity_poly.entity_id
_entity_poly.type
_entity_poly.pdbx_seq_one_letter_code
_entity_poly.pdbx_strand_id
1 'polypeptide(L)'
;GSVSVMVRNIGHVTAQYTLGVGNCSGNVFPIMAQTLSLRPRGTLIRSFDLNIQDVAEERIVQCDVTLRDAKGAITDKKIVKFRVTSKVLTNDTQGGNAPTGGGASVDGQAPPACSRCEWYKISCFLIHGCWWQPLVYVSIAIAILLGIYYFFGLSSRSSEPKLHVIH
;
A
#
# COMPACT_ATOMS: atom_id res chain seq x y z
N GLY A 1 3.54 2.74 18.96
CA GLY A 1 2.69 2.51 20.15
C GLY A 1 1.77 3.70 20.35
N SER A 2 0.88 3.70 21.34
CA SER A 2 0.02 4.86 21.62
C SER A 2 -0.08 5.15 23.11
N VAL A 3 -0.24 6.43 23.46
CA VAL A 3 -0.52 6.89 24.83
C VAL A 3 -1.87 7.59 24.83
N SER A 4 -2.79 7.07 25.64
CA SER A 4 -4.09 7.70 25.90
C SER A 4 -4.06 8.48 27.21
N VAL A 5 -4.42 9.76 27.13
CA VAL A 5 -4.44 10.69 28.25
C VAL A 5 -5.85 11.17 28.49
N MET A 6 -6.34 11.02 29.72
CA MET A 6 -7.61 11.55 30.17
C MET A 6 -7.40 12.87 30.90
N VAL A 7 -8.11 13.91 30.50
CA VAL A 7 -8.07 15.24 31.11
C VAL A 7 -9.45 15.66 31.58
N ARG A 8 -9.52 16.41 32.68
CA ARG A 8 -10.77 16.92 33.25
C ARG A 8 -10.65 18.40 33.59
N ASN A 9 -11.62 19.20 33.16
CA ASN A 9 -11.70 20.60 33.57
C ASN A 9 -12.28 20.70 34.99
N ILE A 10 -11.47 21.16 35.95
CA ILE A 10 -11.86 21.35 37.35
C ILE A 10 -12.40 22.77 37.65
N GLY A 11 -12.36 23.67 36.67
CA GLY A 11 -12.86 25.04 36.78
C GLY A 11 -14.37 25.16 36.59
N HIS A 12 -14.86 26.40 36.74
CA HIS A 12 -16.28 26.76 36.67
C HIS A 12 -16.71 27.33 35.32
N VAL A 13 -15.77 27.54 34.38
CA VAL A 13 -16.04 28.05 33.03
C VAL A 13 -15.48 27.11 31.96
N THR A 14 -16.06 27.15 30.77
CA THR A 14 -15.51 26.48 29.60
C THR A 14 -14.19 27.14 29.23
N ALA A 15 -13.11 26.36 29.14
CA ALA A 15 -11.77 26.87 28.88
C ALA A 15 -11.06 26.06 27.79
N GLN A 16 -10.11 26.72 27.12
CA GLN A 16 -9.22 26.08 26.17
C GLN A 16 -7.95 25.61 26.87
N TYR A 17 -7.49 24.42 26.48
CA TYR A 17 -6.27 23.79 26.98
C TYR A 17 -5.45 23.26 25.83
N THR A 18 -4.13 23.16 26.03
CA THR A 18 -3.23 22.48 25.11
C THR A 18 -2.60 21.30 25.82
N LEU A 19 -2.85 20.10 25.30
CA LEU A 19 -2.28 18.86 25.80
C LEU A 19 -1.12 18.44 24.91
N GLY A 20 0.07 18.28 25.49
CA GLY A 20 1.27 17.87 24.76
C GLY A 20 1.97 16.70 25.43
N VAL A 21 2.56 15.84 24.61
CA VAL A 21 3.51 14.82 25.04
C VAL A 21 4.88 15.23 24.49
N GLY A 22 5.86 15.41 25.36
CA GLY A 22 7.17 15.91 24.97
C GLY A 22 8.23 15.61 26.01
N ASN A 23 9.42 16.20 25.84
CA ASN A 23 10.58 15.98 26.71
C ASN A 23 10.84 14.48 26.96
N CYS A 24 10.77 13.70 25.89
CA CYS A 24 10.94 12.26 25.95
C CYS A 24 12.41 11.87 26.04
N SER A 25 12.74 10.86 26.85
CA SER A 25 14.05 10.23 26.88
C SER A 25 14.20 9.23 25.72
N GLY A 26 15.36 9.16 25.08
CA GLY A 26 15.53 8.29 23.92
C GLY A 26 14.80 8.86 22.70
N ASN A 27 15.27 8.50 21.51
CA ASN A 27 14.94 9.16 20.24
C ASN A 27 13.48 8.95 19.79
N VAL A 28 12.51 9.42 20.59
CA VAL A 28 11.09 9.49 20.27
C VAL A 28 10.91 10.66 19.31
N PHE A 29 10.22 10.43 18.21
CA PHE A 29 9.88 11.49 17.28
C PHE A 29 9.04 12.57 17.97
N PRO A 30 9.23 13.86 17.61
CA PRO A 30 8.37 14.93 18.11
C PRO A 30 6.89 14.64 17.86
N ILE A 31 6.06 14.90 18.86
CA ILE A 31 4.62 14.65 18.83
C ILE A 31 3.91 16.00 18.83
N MET A 32 2.98 16.21 17.89
CA MET A 32 2.18 17.43 17.87
C MET A 32 1.25 17.50 19.09
N ALA A 33 1.25 18.64 19.77
CA ALA A 33 0.29 18.92 20.83
C ALA A 33 -1.13 19.09 20.26
N GLN A 34 -2.13 18.75 21.07
CA GLN A 34 -3.54 18.83 20.69
C GLN A 34 -4.25 19.89 21.53
N THR A 35 -4.97 20.81 20.87
CA THR A 35 -5.81 21.82 21.52
C THR A 35 -7.19 21.26 21.84
N LEU A 36 -7.72 21.62 23.00
CA LEU A 36 -8.93 21.05 23.58
C LEU A 36 -9.82 22.19 24.11
N SER A 37 -11.13 22.05 23.99
CA SER A 37 -12.09 22.92 24.68
C SER A 37 -12.95 22.06 25.62
N LEU A 38 -12.93 22.37 26.91
CA LEU A 38 -13.60 21.57 27.94
C LEU A 38 -14.59 22.42 28.73
N ARG A 39 -15.84 21.98 28.78
CA ARG A 39 -16.86 22.53 29.68
C ARG A 39 -16.51 22.26 31.15
N PRO A 40 -17.05 23.03 32.11
CA PRO A 40 -16.87 22.76 33.54
C PRO A 40 -17.19 21.30 33.88
N ARG A 41 -16.31 20.65 34.65
CA ARG A 41 -16.39 19.21 35.01
C ARG A 41 -16.32 18.22 33.83
N GLY A 42 -16.22 18.70 32.59
CA GLY A 42 -16.08 17.88 31.39
C GLY A 42 -14.78 17.10 31.39
N THR A 43 -14.84 15.87 30.88
CA THR A 43 -13.69 14.96 30.74
C THR A 43 -13.52 14.59 29.28
N LEU A 44 -12.28 14.43 28.83
CA LEU A 44 -11.95 14.09 27.45
C LEU A 44 -10.72 13.20 27.42
N ILE A 45 -10.71 12.23 26.51
CA ILE A 45 -9.57 11.36 26.27
C ILE A 45 -8.95 11.73 24.92
N ARG A 46 -7.62 11.82 24.90
CA ARG A 46 -6.82 12.02 23.69
C ARG A 46 -5.73 10.98 23.58
N SER A 47 -5.50 10.52 22.36
CA SER A 47 -4.46 9.55 22.06
C SER A 47 -3.38 10.22 21.24
N PHE A 48 -2.13 9.86 21.52
CA PHE A 48 -0.94 10.28 20.81
C PHE A 48 -0.20 9.05 20.31
N ASP A 49 0.17 9.06 19.03
CA ASP A 49 1.00 8.02 18.45
C ASP A 49 2.47 8.25 18.83
N LEU A 50 3.10 7.20 19.34
CA LEU A 50 4.50 7.18 19.73
C LEU A 50 5.31 6.41 18.70
N ASN A 51 6.24 7.11 18.06
CA ASN A 51 7.20 6.57 17.11
C ASN A 51 8.62 6.80 17.62
N ILE A 52 9.46 5.78 17.48
CA ILE A 52 10.85 5.79 17.97
C ILE A 52 11.75 5.59 16.76
N GLN A 53 12.77 6.44 16.62
CA GLN A 53 13.71 6.41 15.49
C GLN A 53 14.57 5.15 15.49
N ASP A 54 15.05 4.76 16.66
CA ASP A 54 16.05 3.71 16.81
C ASP A 54 15.67 2.75 17.95
N VAL A 55 15.72 1.47 17.61
CA VAL A 55 15.28 0.34 18.43
C VAL A 55 16.32 -0.78 18.39
N ALA A 56 17.60 -0.40 18.46
CA ALA A 56 18.70 -1.36 18.61
C ALA A 56 18.63 -2.14 19.93
N GLU A 57 18.20 -1.49 21.02
CA GLU A 57 18.21 -2.06 22.37
C GLU A 57 16.86 -1.92 23.07
N GLU A 58 16.56 -2.88 23.94
CA GLU A 58 15.43 -2.78 24.85
C GLU A 58 15.72 -1.71 25.91
N ARG A 59 14.81 -0.75 26.08
CA ARG A 59 14.96 0.32 27.06
C ARG A 59 13.64 0.82 27.60
N ILE A 60 13.70 1.49 28.76
CA ILE A 60 12.57 2.23 29.32
C ILE A 60 12.68 3.68 28.85
N VAL A 61 11.66 4.14 28.14
CA VAL A 61 11.50 5.52 27.71
C VAL A 61 10.51 6.22 28.64
N GLN A 62 10.81 7.47 28.96
CA GLN A 62 9.97 8.35 29.77
C GLN A 62 9.58 9.57 28.92
N CYS A 63 8.34 10.03 29.02
CA CYS A 63 7.87 11.26 28.38
C CYS A 63 7.07 12.09 29.37
N ASP A 64 7.14 13.41 29.22
CA ASP A 64 6.32 14.35 29.96
C ASP A 64 5.01 14.60 29.22
N VAL A 65 3.89 14.31 29.87
CA VAL A 65 2.55 14.74 29.47
C VAL A 65 2.26 16.05 30.18
N THR A 66 2.08 17.13 29.43
CA THR A 66 1.84 18.47 29.98
C THR A 66 0.49 19.00 29.52
N LEU A 67 -0.26 19.56 30.46
CA LEU A 67 -1.52 20.26 30.19
C LEU A 67 -1.30 21.75 30.43
N ARG A 68 -1.44 22.55 29.38
CA ARG A 68 -1.32 24.01 29.43
C ARG A 68 -2.69 24.66 29.35
N ASP A 69 -2.88 25.75 30.08
CA ASP A 69 -4.06 26.59 29.98
C ASP A 69 -4.03 27.50 28.73
N ALA A 70 -5.07 28.32 28.56
CA ALA A 70 -5.17 29.29 27.48
C ALA A 70 -4.09 30.39 27.52
N LYS A 71 -3.40 30.59 28.66
CA LYS A 71 -2.27 31.52 28.78
C LYS A 71 -0.93 30.85 28.48
N GLY A 72 -0.93 29.55 28.19
CA GLY A 72 0.28 28.75 27.95
C GLY A 72 0.97 28.27 29.22
N ALA A 73 0.41 28.53 30.41
CA ALA A 73 0.98 28.08 31.68
C ALA A 73 0.68 26.59 31.90
N ILE A 74 1.66 25.84 32.39
CA ILE A 74 1.48 24.42 32.71
C ILE A 74 0.62 24.33 33.97
N THR A 75 -0.58 23.76 33.81
CA THR A 75 -1.53 23.51 34.90
C THR A 75 -1.36 22.15 35.54
N ASP A 76 -0.91 21.16 34.76
CA ASP A 76 -0.63 19.82 35.23
C ASP A 76 0.49 19.17 34.40
N LYS A 77 1.24 18.26 35.03
CA LYS A 77 2.34 17.52 34.42
C LYS A 77 2.38 16.10 34.97
N LYS A 78 2.43 15.11 34.09
CA LYS A 78 2.57 13.69 34.46
C LYS A 78 3.65 13.02 33.62
N ILE A 79 4.52 12.25 34.27
CA ILE A 79 5.53 11.44 33.59
C ILE A 79 4.92 10.08 33.23
N VAL A 80 5.00 9.70 31.96
CA VAL A 80 4.65 8.36 31.50
C VAL A 80 5.92 7.59 31.17
N LYS A 81 5.97 6.31 31.58
CA LYS A 81 7.08 5.41 31.27
C LYS A 81 6.57 4.22 30.49
N PHE A 82 7.27 3.85 29.43
CA PHE A 82 6.95 2.68 28.63
C PHE A 82 8.23 1.96 28.21
N ARG A 83 8.11 0.64 28.04
CA ARG A 83 9.20 -0.22 27.59
C ARG A 83 9.17 -0.32 26.07
N VAL A 84 10.35 -0.24 25.49
CA VAL A 84 10.59 -0.35 24.05
C VAL A 84 11.43 -1.58 23.86
N THR A 85 10.97 -2.54 23.07
CA THR A 85 11.70 -3.76 22.74
C THR A 85 12.53 -3.54 21.48
N SER A 86 13.68 -4.21 21.39
CA SER A 86 14.47 -4.15 20.16
C SER A 86 13.66 -4.64 18.96
N LYS A 87 13.94 -4.06 17.79
CA LYS A 87 13.44 -4.61 16.53
C LYS A 87 14.21 -5.89 16.24
N VAL A 88 13.49 -7.01 16.13
CA VAL A 88 14.06 -8.21 15.52
C VAL A 88 14.16 -7.94 14.02
N LEU A 89 15.32 -7.47 13.58
CA LEU A 89 15.65 -7.49 12.17
C LEU A 89 15.90 -8.95 11.81
N THR A 90 15.02 -9.54 11.02
CA THR A 90 15.34 -10.80 10.36
C THR A 90 16.46 -10.49 9.37
N ASN A 91 17.67 -10.97 9.67
CA ASN A 91 18.85 -10.86 8.79
C ASN A 91 18.71 -11.75 7.53
N ASP A 92 17.49 -12.02 7.09
CA ASP A 92 17.28 -12.65 5.80
C ASP A 92 17.63 -11.64 4.73
N THR A 93 18.71 -11.95 4.03
CA THR A 93 19.02 -11.33 2.76
C THR A 93 17.83 -11.58 1.84
N GLN A 94 17.14 -10.53 1.40
CA GLN A 94 16.13 -10.66 0.34
C GLN A 94 16.76 -11.00 -1.04
N GLY A 95 18.07 -11.29 -1.08
CA GLY A 95 18.80 -11.73 -2.27
C GLY A 95 19.08 -13.24 -2.22
N GLY A 96 18.90 -13.92 -3.36
CA GLY A 96 19.23 -15.33 -3.54
C GLY A 96 20.74 -15.60 -3.61
N ASN A 97 21.12 -16.77 -4.14
CA ASN A 97 22.51 -17.23 -4.25
C ASN A 97 23.44 -16.16 -4.87
N ALA A 98 24.30 -15.56 -4.06
CA ALA A 98 25.48 -14.86 -4.55
C ALA A 98 26.58 -15.90 -4.85
N PRO A 99 27.22 -15.89 -6.03
CA PRO A 99 28.39 -16.71 -6.28
C PRO A 99 29.52 -16.33 -5.32
N THR A 100 30.24 -17.32 -4.79
CA THR A 100 31.36 -17.12 -3.87
C THR A 100 32.47 -16.33 -4.55
N GLY A 101 32.52 -15.01 -4.32
CA GLY A 101 33.60 -14.15 -4.83
C GLY A 101 33.43 -12.66 -4.52
N GLY A 102 34.25 -12.15 -3.60
CA GLY A 102 34.74 -10.76 -3.61
C GLY A 102 33.80 -9.59 -3.27
N GLY A 103 32.51 -9.81 -2.98
CA GLY A 103 31.61 -8.70 -2.62
C GLY A 103 31.24 -7.76 -3.78
N ALA A 104 31.41 -8.22 -5.03
CA ALA A 104 30.91 -7.49 -6.19
C ALA A 104 29.38 -7.62 -6.26
N SER A 105 28.70 -6.50 -6.45
CA SER A 105 27.29 -6.46 -6.85
C SER A 105 27.15 -7.19 -8.19
N VAL A 106 26.52 -8.36 -8.17
CA VAL A 106 26.04 -9.01 -9.39
C VAL A 106 24.75 -8.33 -9.81
N ASP A 107 24.61 -8.01 -11.09
CA ASP A 107 23.34 -7.55 -11.63
C ASP A 107 22.27 -8.58 -11.25
N GLY A 108 21.28 -8.15 -10.47
CA GLY A 108 20.11 -8.97 -10.22
C GLY A 108 19.52 -9.29 -11.57
N GLN A 109 19.48 -10.58 -11.94
CA GLN A 109 18.79 -11.02 -13.13
C GLN A 109 17.34 -10.57 -12.96
N ALA A 110 16.98 -9.48 -13.63
CA ALA A 110 15.61 -9.01 -13.62
C ALA A 110 14.77 -10.24 -13.98
N PRO A 111 13.71 -10.57 -13.21
CA PRO A 111 12.81 -11.63 -13.61
C PRO A 111 12.45 -11.35 -15.06
N PRO A 112 12.52 -12.37 -15.95
CA PRO A 112 12.33 -12.14 -17.37
C PRO A 112 11.08 -11.28 -17.51
N ALA A 113 11.21 -10.10 -18.13
CA ALA A 113 10.10 -9.13 -18.32
C ALA A 113 8.91 -9.69 -19.14
N CYS A 114 9.02 -10.98 -19.43
CA CYS A 114 8.25 -11.85 -20.27
C CYS A 114 7.84 -13.07 -19.43
N SER A 115 6.85 -12.92 -18.57
CA SER A 115 6.22 -14.05 -17.88
C SER A 115 5.26 -14.83 -18.80
N ARG A 116 4.86 -14.25 -19.93
CA ARG A 116 3.90 -14.81 -20.88
C ARG A 116 4.23 -14.43 -22.32
N CYS A 117 3.74 -15.24 -23.26
CA CYS A 117 3.75 -14.96 -24.69
C CYS A 117 2.79 -13.81 -25.02
N GLU A 118 3.31 -12.58 -24.99
CA GLU A 118 2.57 -11.37 -25.38
C GLU A 118 3.00 -10.96 -26.80
N TRP A 119 2.06 -11.02 -27.75
CA TRP A 119 2.33 -10.74 -29.17
C TRP A 119 2.83 -9.31 -29.43
N TYR A 120 2.50 -8.35 -28.55
CA TYR A 120 2.95 -6.95 -28.65
C TYR A 120 4.35 -6.69 -28.09
N LYS A 121 4.99 -7.68 -27.44
CA LYS A 121 6.38 -7.61 -26.99
C LYS A 121 7.26 -8.52 -27.84
N ILE A 122 7.85 -7.95 -28.90
CA ILE A 122 8.68 -8.66 -29.88
C ILE A 122 9.81 -9.45 -29.20
N SER A 123 10.42 -8.91 -28.15
CA SER A 123 11.48 -9.58 -27.38
C SER A 123 10.98 -10.85 -26.67
N CYS A 124 9.79 -10.81 -26.06
CA CYS A 124 9.20 -11.96 -25.40
C CYS A 124 8.81 -13.07 -26.38
N PHE A 125 8.34 -12.70 -27.57
CA PHE A 125 7.96 -13.62 -28.64
C PHE A 125 9.15 -14.45 -29.14
N LEU A 126 10.32 -13.81 -29.33
CA LEU A 126 11.54 -14.48 -29.77
C LEU A 126 12.15 -15.38 -28.69
N ILE A 127 12.17 -14.91 -27.43
CA ILE A 127 12.77 -15.65 -26.31
C ILE A 127 12.01 -16.95 -26.01
N HIS A 128 10.67 -16.91 -26.04
CA HIS A 128 9.82 -18.05 -25.67
C HIS A 128 9.36 -18.88 -26.87
N GLY A 129 9.78 -18.56 -28.10
CA GLY A 129 9.43 -19.34 -29.28
C GLY A 129 7.92 -19.46 -29.51
N CYS A 130 7.16 -18.38 -29.31
CA CYS A 130 5.69 -18.38 -29.35
C CYS A 130 5.11 -18.45 -30.79
N TRP A 131 5.72 -19.22 -31.68
CA TRP A 131 5.39 -19.32 -33.11
C TRP A 131 3.97 -19.84 -33.40
N TRP A 132 3.33 -20.48 -32.43
CA TRP A 132 1.97 -21.01 -32.59
C TRP A 132 0.90 -19.90 -32.60
N GLN A 133 1.15 -18.76 -31.95
CA GLN A 133 0.17 -17.65 -31.87
C GLN A 133 -0.17 -17.05 -33.25
N PRO A 134 0.78 -16.64 -34.10
CA PRO A 134 0.46 -16.14 -35.44
C PRO A 134 -0.25 -17.18 -36.30
N LEU A 135 0.08 -18.47 -36.15
CA LEU A 135 -0.60 -19.55 -36.86
C LEU A 135 -2.09 -19.63 -36.48
N VAL A 136 -2.40 -19.52 -35.18
CA VAL A 136 -3.80 -19.50 -34.70
C VAL A 136 -4.55 -18.28 -35.24
N TYR A 137 -3.98 -17.08 -35.18
CA TYR A 137 -4.65 -15.87 -35.70
C TYR A 137 -4.91 -15.96 -37.21
N VAL A 138 -3.96 -16.48 -37.98
CA VAL A 138 -4.13 -16.70 -39.42
C VAL A 138 -5.23 -17.74 -39.68
N SER A 139 -5.28 -18.83 -38.92
CA SER A 139 -6.31 -19.85 -39.07
C SER A 139 -7.73 -19.32 -38.80
N ILE A 140 -7.88 -18.48 -37.77
CA ILE A 140 -9.15 -17.84 -37.42
C ILE A 140 -9.57 -16.85 -38.52
N ALA A 141 -8.64 -16.04 -39.03
CA ALA A 141 -8.92 -15.11 -40.12
C ALA A 141 -9.40 -15.85 -41.38
N ILE A 142 -8.74 -16.95 -41.75
CA ILE A 142 -9.16 -17.80 -42.88
C ILE A 142 -10.55 -18.39 -42.63
N ALA A 143 -10.82 -18.91 -41.42
CA ALA A 143 -12.12 -19.48 -41.07
C ALA A 143 -13.25 -18.44 -41.16
N ILE A 144 -13.00 -17.20 -40.71
CA ILE A 144 -13.96 -16.09 -40.84
C ILE A 144 -14.19 -15.75 -42.32
N LEU A 145 -13.13 -15.61 -43.12
CA LEU A 145 -13.25 -15.32 -44.55
C LEU A 145 -14.02 -16.41 -45.30
N LEU A 146 -13.75 -17.68 -44.98
CA LEU A 146 -14.50 -18.80 -45.54
C LEU A 146 -15.96 -18.78 -45.07
N GLY A 147 -16.22 -18.54 -43.78
CA GLY A 147 -17.57 -18.44 -43.25
C GLY A 147 -18.38 -17.33 -43.93
N ILE A 148 -17.77 -16.16 -44.13
CA ILE A 148 -18.34 -15.05 -44.90
C ILE A 148 -18.59 -15.45 -46.35
N TYR A 149 -17.61 -16.08 -47.00
CA TYR A 149 -17.72 -16.55 -48.38
C TYR A 149 -18.87 -17.55 -48.57
N TYR A 150 -18.99 -18.54 -47.67
CA TYR A 150 -20.08 -19.51 -47.70
C TYR A 150 -21.42 -18.86 -47.38
N PHE A 151 -21.49 -17.91 -46.43
CA PHE A 151 -22.72 -17.19 -46.11
C PHE A 151 -23.23 -16.39 -47.30
N PHE A 152 -22.36 -15.60 -47.95
CA PHE A 152 -22.72 -14.86 -49.15
C PHE A 152 -23.00 -15.76 -50.36
N GLY A 153 -22.25 -16.87 -50.51
CA GLY A 153 -22.48 -17.87 -51.56
C GLY A 153 -23.81 -18.62 -51.41
N LEU A 154 -24.23 -18.93 -50.18
CA LEU A 154 -25.51 -19.55 -49.88
C LEU A 154 -26.68 -18.57 -50.08
N SER A 155 -26.51 -17.31 -49.67
CA SER A 155 -27.51 -16.27 -49.96
C SER A 155 -27.67 -16.02 -51.45
N SER A 156 -26.61 -16.17 -52.26
CA SER A 156 -26.71 -16.01 -53.71
C SER A 156 -27.40 -17.20 -54.41
N ARG A 157 -27.43 -18.39 -53.80
CA ARG A 157 -28.05 -19.60 -54.37
C ARG A 157 -29.54 -19.76 -54.06
N SER A 158 -30.07 -18.97 -53.12
CA SER A 158 -31.50 -19.03 -52.72
C SER A 158 -32.44 -18.19 -53.58
N SER A 159 -31.93 -17.47 -54.59
CA SER A 159 -32.70 -16.51 -55.39
C SER A 159 -33.06 -16.99 -56.80
N GLU A 160 -33.02 -18.30 -57.10
CA GLU A 160 -33.55 -18.81 -58.37
C GLU A 160 -35.09 -19.01 -58.27
N PRO A 161 -35.91 -18.25 -59.03
CA PRO A 161 -37.35 -18.40 -59.02
C PRO A 161 -37.76 -19.62 -59.85
N LYS A 162 -38.28 -20.67 -59.20
CA LYS A 162 -38.95 -21.77 -59.92
C LYS A 162 -40.38 -21.35 -60.28
N LEU A 163 -40.56 -20.95 -61.53
CA LEU A 163 -41.87 -20.93 -62.20
C LEU A 163 -42.47 -22.35 -62.16
N HIS A 164 -43.72 -22.46 -61.71
CA HIS A 164 -44.56 -23.63 -61.98
C HIS A 164 -45.77 -23.18 -62.78
N VAL A 165 -45.93 -23.75 -63.98
CA VAL A 165 -47.13 -23.62 -64.81
C VAL A 165 -48.16 -24.61 -64.28
N ILE A 166 -49.36 -24.11 -63.99
CA ILE A 166 -50.55 -24.91 -63.69
C ILE A 166 -51.28 -25.11 -65.00
N HIS A 167 -51.57 -26.36 -65.35
CA HIS A 167 -52.47 -26.74 -66.43
C HIS A 167 -53.62 -27.55 -65.87
#